data_AF-A0A9D6XZ67-F1
#
_entry.id   AF-A0A9D6XZ67-F1
#
_cell.length_a   1.000
_cell.length_b   1.000
_cell.length_c   1.000
_cell.angle_alpha   90.00
_cell.angle_beta   90.00
_cell.angle_gamma   90.00
#
_symmetry.space_group_name_H-M   'P 1'
#
loop_
_entity.id
_entity.type
_entity.pdbx_description
1 polymer ?
#
loop_
_entity_poly.entity_id
_entity_poly.type
_entity_poly.pdbx_seq_one_letter_code
_entity_poly.pdbx_strand_id
1 'polypeptide(L)'
;TYLIAFSLMVLALILVQFARTAWTFYLFAAIYGTAHGASFALLSPTIAGLFGLSSLATTLGVVLLSGTVGGLLGPMLAGWIFDIMDKYQLAFLISLALAFLALVLVSRLKPIAVKEVEHDS
;
A
#
# COMPACT_ATOMS: atom_id res chain seq x y z
N THR A 1 8.92 -4.11 9.30
CA THR A 1 8.07 -4.82 8.30
C THR A 1 7.42 -3.88 7.30
N TYR A 2 6.74 -2.81 7.72
CA TYR A 2 6.12 -1.85 6.79
C TYR A 2 7.07 -1.25 5.75
N LEU A 3 8.29 -0.87 6.14
CA LEU A 3 9.29 -0.36 5.21
C LEU A 3 9.63 -1.35 4.09
N ILE A 4 9.72 -2.64 4.41
CA ILE A 4 10.00 -3.69 3.43
C ILE A 4 8.82 -3.82 2.46
N ALA A 5 7.59 -3.85 2.97
CA ALA A 5 6.40 -3.95 2.15
C ALA A 5 6.24 -2.76 1.20
N PHE A 6 6.38 -1.52 1.69
CA PHE A 6 6.32 -0.33 0.84
C PHE A 6 7.51 -0.24 -0.13
N SER A 7 8.71 -0.69 0.24
CA SER A 7 9.86 -0.74 -0.68
C SER A 7 9.63 -1.72 -1.82
N LEU A 8 9.09 -2.91 -1.53
CA LEU A 8 8.71 -3.90 -2.54
C LEU A 8 7.58 -3.38 -3.45
N MET A 9 6.63 -2.64 -2.88
CA MET A 9 5.55 -2.02 -3.66
C MET A 9 6.06 -0.96 -4.64
N VAL A 10 6.98 -0.10 -4.19
CA VAL A 10 7.68 0.88 -5.04
C VAL A 10 8.48 0.17 -6.13
N LEU A 11 9.24 -0.88 -5.79
CA LEU A 11 10.01 -1.65 -6.77
C LEU A 11 9.11 -2.29 -7.85
N ALA A 12 7.98 -2.86 -7.45
CA ALA A 12 6.99 -3.41 -8.38
C ALA A 12 6.42 -2.32 -9.32
N LEU A 13 6.10 -1.14 -8.77
CA LEU A 13 5.60 -0.01 -9.57
C LEU A 13 6.67 0.62 -10.48
N ILE A 14 7.96 0.45 -10.18
CA ILE A 14 9.05 0.77 -11.12
C ILE A 14 9.12 -0.30 -12.21
N LEU A 15 9.04 -1.58 -11.84
CA LEU A 15 9.10 -2.71 -12.78
C LEU A 15 8.02 -2.60 -13.87
N VAL A 16 6.78 -2.25 -13.50
CA VAL A 16 5.66 -2.17 -14.45
C VAL A 16 5.83 -1.07 -15.51
N GLN A 17 6.67 -0.06 -15.29
CA GLN A 17 6.97 0.98 -16.30
C GLN A 17 7.69 0.40 -17.53
N PHE A 18 8.45 -0.68 -17.31
CA PHE A 18 9.21 -1.38 -18.34
C PHE A 18 8.48 -2.64 -18.83
N ALA A 19 7.28 -2.91 -18.33
CA ALA A 19 6.50 -4.06 -18.77
C ALA A 19 6.10 -3.90 -20.24
N ARG A 20 6.39 -4.92 -21.04
CA ARG A 20 6.05 -5.00 -22.48
C ARG A 20 5.38 -6.32 -22.85
N THR A 21 5.37 -7.29 -21.93
CA THR A 21 4.81 -8.63 -22.15
C THR A 21 3.90 -9.01 -21.00
N ALA A 22 2.92 -9.89 -21.24
CA ALA A 22 2.01 -10.39 -20.21
C ALA A 22 2.76 -10.99 -19.00
N TRP A 23 3.89 -11.65 -19.25
CA TRP A 23 4.72 -12.25 -18.18
C TRP A 23 5.25 -11.20 -17.20
N THR A 24 5.68 -10.04 -17.71
CA THR A 24 6.13 -8.92 -16.84
C THR A 24 4.99 -8.35 -15.99
N PHE A 25 3.75 -8.36 -16.49
CA PHE A 25 2.57 -7.97 -15.71
C PHE A 25 2.21 -8.99 -14.63
N TYR A 26 2.34 -10.29 -14.90
CA TYR A 26 2.14 -11.32 -13.86
C TYR A 26 3.17 -11.22 -12.74
N LEU A 27 4.44 -11.02 -13.10
CA LEU A 27 5.50 -10.80 -12.11
C LEU A 27 5.24 -9.56 -11.26
N PHE A 28 4.85 -8.45 -11.90
CA PHE A 28 4.40 -7.25 -11.20
C PHE A 28 3.26 -7.55 -10.24
N ALA A 29 2.19 -8.22 -10.70
CA ALA A 29 1.01 -8.50 -9.90
C ALA A 29 1.34 -9.38 -8.69
N ALA A 30 2.23 -10.36 -8.83
CA ALA A 30 2.69 -11.20 -7.72
C ALA A 30 3.43 -10.37 -6.67
N ILE A 31 4.43 -9.58 -7.07
CA ILE A 31 5.23 -8.78 -6.14
C ILE A 31 4.36 -7.71 -5.47
N TYR A 32 3.60 -6.95 -6.28
CA TYR A 32 2.73 -5.89 -5.81
C TYR A 32 1.64 -6.44 -4.88
N GLY A 33 0.97 -7.54 -5.28
CA GLY A 33 -0.09 -8.18 -4.50
C GLY A 33 0.40 -8.67 -3.14
N THR A 34 1.56 -9.33 -3.09
CA THR A 34 2.16 -9.78 -1.83
C THR A 34 2.56 -8.58 -0.94
N ALA A 35 3.19 -7.56 -1.51
CA ALA A 35 3.59 -6.36 -0.77
C ALA A 35 2.38 -5.58 -0.21
N HIS A 36 1.34 -5.43 -1.02
CA HIS A 36 0.09 -4.78 -0.63
C HIS A 36 -0.64 -5.59 0.45
N GLY A 37 -0.76 -6.92 0.27
CA GLY A 37 -1.36 -7.82 1.26
C GLY A 37 -0.63 -7.80 2.60
N ALA A 38 0.71 -7.82 2.59
CA ALA A 38 1.51 -7.68 3.80
C ALA A 38 1.27 -6.33 4.51
N SER A 39 1.15 -5.23 3.75
CA SER A 39 0.84 -3.91 4.30
C SER A 39 -0.54 -3.87 4.95
N PHE A 40 -1.52 -4.56 4.36
CA PHE A 40 -2.88 -4.65 4.89
C PHE A 40 -2.95 -5.51 6.16
N ALA A 41 -2.23 -6.63 6.21
CA ALA A 41 -2.14 -7.49 7.40
C ALA A 41 -1.52 -6.77 8.61
N LEU A 42 -0.58 -5.85 8.38
CA LEU A 42 0.08 -5.06 9.43
C LEU A 42 -0.77 -3.88 9.94
N LEU A 43 -1.86 -3.53 9.26
CA LEU A 43 -2.63 -2.31 9.54
C LEU A 43 -3.29 -2.36 10.90
N SER A 44 -4.01 -3.43 11.19
CA SER A 44 -4.69 -3.64 12.47
C SER A 44 -3.73 -3.62 13.69
N PRO A 45 -2.66 -4.45 13.73
CA PRO A 45 -1.74 -4.43 14.88
C PRO A 45 -1.00 -3.09 15.02
N THR A 46 -0.77 -2.38 13.93
CA THR A 46 -0.11 -1.07 13.97
C THR A 46 -1.00 0.01 14.54
N ILE A 47 -2.27 0.06 14.13
CA ILE A 47 -3.25 0.98 14.72
C ILE A 47 -3.45 0.64 16.19
N ALA A 48 -3.57 -0.64 16.55
CA ALA A 48 -3.72 -1.07 17.93
C ALA A 48 -2.51 -0.66 18.80
N GLY A 49 -1.29 -0.78 18.27
CA GLY A 49 -0.07 -0.39 18.97
C GLY A 49 0.12 1.12 19.12
N LEU A 50 -0.37 1.93 18.18
CA LEU A 50 -0.23 3.40 18.22
C LEU A 50 -1.35 4.10 18.99
N PHE A 51 -2.59 3.65 18.82
CA PHE A 51 -3.79 4.33 19.34
C PHE A 51 -4.52 3.52 20.41
N GLY A 52 -4.04 2.31 20.72
CA GLY A 52 -4.68 1.39 21.65
C GLY A 52 -5.90 0.68 21.05
N LEU A 53 -6.30 -0.42 21.71
CA LEU A 53 -7.45 -1.24 21.29
C LEU A 53 -8.79 -0.47 21.35
N SER A 54 -8.94 0.47 22.29
CA SER A 54 -10.18 1.23 22.48
C SER A 54 -10.54 2.14 21.29
N SER A 55 -9.55 2.60 20.51
CA SER A 55 -9.76 3.46 19.33
C SER A 55 -9.53 2.72 18.01
N LEU A 56 -9.32 1.40 18.07
CA LEU A 56 -8.94 0.59 16.92
C LEU A 56 -10.03 0.59 15.85
N ALA A 57 -11.28 0.30 16.21
CA ALA A 57 -12.39 0.20 15.27
C ALA A 57 -12.66 1.53 14.55
N THR A 58 -12.66 2.64 15.29
CA THR A 58 -12.85 3.99 14.73
C THR A 58 -11.73 4.35 13.76
N THR A 59 -10.47 4.14 14.18
CA THR A 59 -9.31 4.49 13.34
C THR A 59 -9.21 3.60 12.10
N LEU A 60 -9.40 2.28 12.25
CA LEU A 60 -9.51 1.36 11.12
C LEU A 60 -10.64 1.76 10.17
N GLY A 61 -11.81 2.11 10.70
CA GLY A 61 -12.95 2.55 9.91
C GLY A 61 -12.61 3.76 9.04
N VAL A 62 -11.97 4.79 9.61
CA VAL A 62 -11.52 5.98 8.86
C VAL A 62 -10.50 5.61 7.77
N VAL A 63 -9.53 4.74 8.08
CA VAL A 63 -8.52 4.30 7.10
C VAL A 63 -9.18 3.50 5.97
N LEU A 64 -10.09 2.58 6.29
CA LEU A 64 -10.80 1.78 5.29
C LEU A 64 -11.71 2.64 4.41
N LEU A 65 -12.44 3.59 5.00
CA LEU A 65 -13.25 4.56 4.24
C LEU A 65 -12.38 5.36 3.27
N SER A 66 -11.22 5.84 3.72
CA SER A 66 -10.25 6.54 2.86
C SER A 66 -9.77 5.62 1.72
N GLY A 67 -9.53 4.35 2.02
CA GLY A 67 -9.21 3.32 1.04
C GLY A 67 -10.32 3.11 0.00
N THR A 68 -11.59 3.07 0.41
CA THR A 68 -12.74 2.95 -0.49
C THR A 68 -12.87 4.14 -1.42
N VAL A 69 -12.66 5.36 -0.92
CA VAL A 69 -12.64 6.56 -1.77
C VAL A 69 -11.53 6.45 -2.82
N GLY A 70 -10.33 6.02 -2.42
CA GLY A 70 -9.24 5.74 -3.37
C GLY A 70 -9.60 4.63 -4.37
N GLY A 71 -10.27 3.57 -3.93
CA GLY A 71 -10.73 2.46 -4.77
C GLY A 71 -11.81 2.86 -5.78
N LEU A 72 -12.61 3.88 -5.48
CA LEU A 72 -13.56 4.47 -6.41
C LEU A 72 -12.87 5.42 -7.41
N LEU A 73 -12.06 6.35 -6.90
CA LEU A 73 -11.42 7.39 -7.72
C LEU A 73 -10.30 6.84 -8.61
N GLY A 74 -9.58 5.81 -8.15
CA GLY A 74 -8.43 5.24 -8.84
C GLY A 74 -8.77 4.72 -10.24
N PRO A 75 -9.74 3.79 -10.40
CA PRO A 75 -10.17 3.29 -11.70
C PRO A 75 -10.74 4.40 -12.60
N MET A 76 -11.49 5.36 -12.05
CA MET A 76 -12.02 6.50 -12.81
C MET A 76 -10.89 7.36 -13.39
N LEU A 77 -9.91 7.72 -12.57
CA LEU A 77 -8.74 8.49 -13.00
C LEU A 77 -7.88 7.70 -14.00
N ALA A 78 -7.66 6.40 -13.77
CA ALA A 78 -6.88 5.56 -14.67
C ALA A 78 -7.56 5.39 -16.04
N GLY A 79 -8.89 5.21 -16.05
CA GLY A 79 -9.68 5.16 -17.28
C GLY A 79 -9.61 6.48 -18.04
N TRP A 80 -9.84 7.61 -17.36
CA TRP A 80 -9.75 8.93 -17.98
C TRP A 80 -8.36 9.24 -18.55
N ILE A 81 -7.29 8.84 -17.86
CA ILE A 81 -5.91 8.95 -18.37
C ILE A 81 -5.75 8.10 -19.63
N PHE A 82 -6.27 6.87 -19.63
CA PHE A 82 -6.22 6.00 -20.79
C PHE A 82 -6.99 6.58 -21.97
N ASP A 83 -8.17 7.13 -21.75
CA ASP A 83 -9.01 7.72 -22.80
C ASP A 83 -8.30 8.90 -23.52
N ILE A 84 -7.45 9.66 -22.81
CA ILE A 84 -6.74 10.82 -23.39
C ILE A 84 -5.39 10.41 -23.99
N MET A 85 -4.65 9.52 -23.34
CA MET A 85 -3.26 9.21 -23.69
C MET A 85 -3.07 7.88 -24.43
N ASP A 86 -4.11 7.04 -24.49
CA ASP A 86 -4.10 5.65 -24.97
C ASP A 86 -3.06 4.77 -24.25
N LYS A 87 -2.67 5.16 -23.03
CA LYS A 87 -1.57 4.55 -22.26
C LYS A 87 -1.82 4.66 -20.76
N TYR A 88 -1.57 3.57 -20.02
CA TYR A 88 -1.65 3.53 -18.56
C TYR A 88 -0.37 4.01 -17.85
N GLN A 89 0.68 4.34 -18.59
CA GLN A 89 1.99 4.66 -18.01
C GLN A 89 1.91 5.82 -17.00
N LEU A 90 1.13 6.87 -17.31
CA LEU A 90 0.94 7.99 -16.39
C LEU A 90 0.19 7.57 -15.11
N ALA A 91 -0.82 6.71 -15.21
CA ALA A 91 -1.55 6.20 -14.05
C ALA A 91 -0.65 5.38 -13.11
N PHE A 92 0.24 4.55 -13.66
CA PHE A 92 1.25 3.83 -12.88
C PHE A 92 2.30 4.77 -12.27
N LEU A 93 2.70 5.85 -12.96
CA LEU A 93 3.61 6.86 -12.42
C LEU A 93 3.00 7.64 -11.25
N ILE A 94 1.71 8.00 -11.33
CA ILE A 94 0.99 8.63 -10.21
C ILE A 94 0.95 7.66 -9.02
N SER A 95 0.62 6.40 -9.26
CA SER A 95 0.64 5.35 -8.22
C SER A 95 2.04 5.20 -7.59
N LEU A 96 3.09 5.25 -8.40
CA LEU A 96 4.49 5.21 -7.93
C LEU A 96 4.82 6.40 -7.02
N ALA A 97 4.42 7.61 -7.40
CA ALA A 97 4.64 8.81 -6.59
C ALA A 97 3.91 8.71 -5.23
N LEU A 98 2.67 8.23 -5.22
CA LEU A 98 1.90 8.01 -3.99
C LEU A 98 2.52 6.92 -3.11
N ALA A 99 2.96 5.80 -3.69
CA ALA A 99 3.63 4.72 -2.96
C ALA A 99 4.97 5.18 -2.37
N PHE A 100 5.72 6.01 -3.10
CA PHE A 100 6.97 6.59 -2.60
C PHE A 100 6.71 7.58 -1.46
N LEU A 101 5.70 8.44 -1.59
CA LEU A 101 5.27 9.32 -0.50
C LEU A 101 4.88 8.51 0.75
N ALA A 102 4.12 7.43 0.58
CA ALA A 102 3.76 6.54 1.68
C ALA A 102 5.00 5.88 2.33
N LEU A 103 5.98 5.44 1.53
CA LEU A 103 7.25 4.92 2.04
C LEU A 103 7.99 5.96 2.90
N VAL A 104 8.05 7.21 2.44
CA VAL A 104 8.66 8.31 3.19
C VAL A 104 7.90 8.57 4.50
N LEU A 105 6.57 8.60 4.48
CA LEU A 105 5.76 8.80 5.69
C LEU A 105 5.95 7.65 6.70
N VAL A 106 5.95 6.42 6.21
CA VAL A 106 6.19 5.22 7.03
C VAL A 106 7.58 5.23 7.65
N SER A 107 8.59 5.75 6.96
CA SER A 107 9.95 5.88 7.53
C SER A 107 10.02 6.83 8.72
N ARG A 108 9.02 7.70 8.90
CA ARG A 108 8.89 8.60 10.04
C ARG A 108 8.04 8.03 11.18
N LEU A 109 7.36 6.89 10.97
CA LEU A 109 6.63 6.23 12.04
C LEU A 109 7.61 5.59 13.03
N LYS A 110 7.36 5.80 14.32
CA LYS A 110 8.15 5.16 15.38
C LYS A 110 7.97 3.63 15.31
N PRO A 111 9.05 2.84 15.49
CA PRO A 111 8.93 1.40 15.65
C PRO A 111 8.01 1.08 16.82
N ILE A 112 6.95 0.33 16.56
CA ILE A 112 6.05 -0.17 17.60
C ILE A 112 6.78 -1.34 18.25
N ALA A 113 7.25 -1.16 19.48
CA ALA A 113 7.74 -2.26 20.28
C ALA A 113 6.56 -3.20 20.56
N VAL A 114 6.57 -4.37 19.94
CA VAL A 114 5.65 -5.45 20.29
C VAL A 114 6.05 -5.87 21.71
N LYS A 115 5.23 -5.56 22.72
CA LYS A 115 5.37 -6.22 24.01
C LYS A 115 5.05 -7.68 23.76
N GLU A 116 6.07 -8.54 23.81
CA GLU A 116 5.86 -9.98 23.92
C GLU A 116 4.89 -10.19 25.08
N VAL A 117 3.84 -10.97 24.81
CA VAL A 117 2.96 -11.45 25.86
C VAL A 117 3.84 -12.35 26.72
N GLU A 118 4.30 -11.79 27.84
CA GLU A 118 4.94 -12.53 28.92
C GLU A 118 3.97 -13.64 29.31
N HIS A 119 4.34 -14.85 28.90
CA HIS A 119 3.67 -16.09 29.26
C HIS A 119 3.98 -16.32 30.75
N ASP A 120 3.22 -15.64 31.61
CA ASP A 120 3.22 -15.92 33.04
C ASP A 120 2.45 -17.23 33.25
N SER A 121 3.24 -18.29 33.42
CA SER A 121 3.02 -19.57 34.12
C SER A 121 1.70 -20.33 33.92
#